data_AF-A0A291GTA5-F1
#
_entry.id   AF-A0A291GTA5-F1
#
_cell.length_a   1.000
_cell.length_b   1.000
_cell.length_c   1.000
_cell.angle_alpha   90.00
_cell.angle_beta   90.00
_cell.angle_gamma   90.00
#
_symmetry.space_group_name_H-M   'P 1'
#
loop_
_entity.id
_entity.type
_entity.pdbx_description
1 polymer ?
#
loop_
_entity_poly.entity_id
_entity_poly.type
_entity_poly.pdbx_seq_one_letter_code
_entity_poly.pdbx_strand_id
1 'polypeptide(L)'
;MLRIASANVNGIRAAHRRGFGEWLADRDCDVVALQEVRAQADKLPDAAFGDYHVALETGTLPGRNGVAVLTREPPAAVRTWSGTALLGAPGGTDGAGGADGQPVSAAPAGSPGPADSPEPGVAPDGGVMEGRMATRGGDIATSRRHTPFRDTTARHPTSGAGSAAGATGPAAGGTAAAGGTAGAGGTAAAPGAPLISVDAPDHVPLSRGLGPFAAEGRYLEVDLADAPVTIACLYLPKGGLPAHLQRPERMREAPDGGAKYARKMGFLAAFSRYLTSTRRAAAANGRELLLMGDLNIAHTRQDLAAWRRNQSNDGFLPEEREWFGQQLSPRTLVDVVRSLHPEEDGPYSWWSWLGQSFTKDTGWRIDYHLATPGLARTARQAVVDREFRGQRLSDHSPVVVDYDLP
;
A
#
# COMPACT_ATOMS: atom_id res chain seq x y z
N MET A 1 -18.26 -5.72 12.62
CA MET A 1 -17.59 -5.76 11.30
C MET A 1 -16.91 -4.42 11.11
N LEU A 2 -15.66 -4.43 10.66
CA LEU A 2 -14.78 -3.27 10.48
C LEU A 2 -14.41 -3.18 9.00
N ARG A 3 -14.86 -2.15 8.30
CA ARG A 3 -14.54 -1.86 6.90
C ARG A 3 -13.31 -0.99 6.82
N ILE A 4 -12.27 -1.51 6.15
CA ILE A 4 -11.00 -0.82 5.97
C ILE A 4 -10.75 -0.65 4.46
N ALA A 5 -10.33 0.54 4.02
CA ALA A 5 -9.99 0.81 2.63
C ALA A 5 -8.59 1.40 2.44
N SER A 6 -7.92 1.03 1.33
CA SER A 6 -6.65 1.58 0.88
C SER A 6 -6.83 2.33 -0.44
N ALA A 7 -6.32 3.56 -0.56
CA ALA A 7 -6.44 4.34 -1.80
C ALA A 7 -5.23 5.26 -2.05
N ASN A 8 -4.45 5.00 -3.11
CA ASN A 8 -3.56 6.00 -3.68
C ASN A 8 -4.39 7.04 -4.47
N VAL A 9 -4.48 8.27 -3.94
CA VAL A 9 -5.33 9.33 -4.52
C VAL A 9 -4.65 10.16 -5.62
N ASN A 10 -3.36 9.92 -5.90
CA ASN A 10 -2.56 10.63 -6.92
C ASN A 10 -2.75 12.17 -6.90
N GLY A 11 -2.80 12.74 -5.70
CA GLY A 11 -3.11 14.14 -5.41
C GLY A 11 -4.57 14.36 -4.99
N ILE A 12 -4.80 14.55 -3.69
CA ILE A 12 -6.15 14.60 -3.08
C ILE A 12 -7.06 15.67 -3.69
N ARG A 13 -6.52 16.85 -4.05
CA ARG A 13 -7.27 17.91 -4.76
C ARG A 13 -7.80 17.47 -6.13
N ALA A 14 -7.13 16.53 -6.81
CA ALA A 14 -7.57 16.00 -8.10
C ALA A 14 -8.61 14.88 -7.94
N ALA A 15 -8.45 14.02 -6.93
CA ALA A 15 -9.43 13.00 -6.57
C ALA A 15 -10.76 13.62 -6.11
N HIS A 16 -10.72 14.67 -5.28
CA HIS A 16 -11.92 15.42 -4.85
C HIS A 16 -12.75 15.93 -6.03
N ARG A 17 -12.12 16.56 -7.03
CA ARG A 17 -12.80 17.02 -8.27
C ARG A 17 -13.38 15.89 -9.15
N ARG A 18 -13.22 14.63 -8.76
CA ARG A 18 -13.74 13.43 -9.45
C ARG A 18 -14.73 12.64 -8.59
N GLY A 19 -15.13 13.17 -7.43
CA GLY A 19 -16.10 12.54 -6.53
C GLY A 19 -15.50 11.77 -5.35
N PHE A 20 -14.25 12.02 -4.95
CA PHE A 20 -13.62 11.28 -3.84
C PHE A 20 -14.26 11.56 -2.47
N GLY A 21 -14.71 12.79 -2.20
CA GLY A 21 -15.41 13.12 -0.95
C GLY A 21 -16.75 12.39 -0.87
N GLU A 22 -17.49 12.35 -1.97
CA GLU A 22 -18.74 11.61 -2.09
C GLU A 22 -18.52 10.09 -2.03
N TRP A 23 -17.41 9.56 -2.57
CA TRP A 23 -17.04 8.14 -2.38
C TRP A 23 -16.76 7.84 -0.91
N LEU A 24 -15.99 8.70 -0.23
CA LEU A 24 -15.62 8.54 1.17
C LEU A 24 -16.86 8.57 2.11
N ALA A 25 -17.90 9.31 1.73
CA ALA A 25 -19.20 9.34 2.40
C ALA A 25 -20.08 8.14 2.02
N ASP A 26 -20.29 7.87 0.73
CA ASP A 26 -21.14 6.77 0.22
C ASP A 26 -20.63 5.39 0.67
N ARG A 27 -19.30 5.22 0.80
CA ARG A 27 -18.70 3.90 1.04
C ARG A 27 -18.72 3.46 2.50
N ASP A 28 -18.84 4.43 3.40
CA ASP A 28 -18.93 4.28 4.85
C ASP A 28 -17.91 3.27 5.39
N CYS A 29 -16.64 3.67 5.36
CA CYS A 29 -15.54 2.90 5.93
C CYS A 29 -15.32 3.32 7.39
N ASP A 30 -14.84 2.40 8.21
CA ASP A 30 -14.38 2.74 9.57
C ASP A 30 -12.96 3.32 9.54
N VAL A 31 -12.16 2.87 8.56
CA VAL A 31 -10.76 3.26 8.36
C VAL A 31 -10.46 3.44 6.88
N VAL A 32 -9.75 4.52 6.51
CA VAL A 32 -9.22 4.71 5.14
C VAL A 32 -7.76 5.15 5.16
N ALA A 33 -6.86 4.33 4.60
CA ALA A 33 -5.45 4.68 4.43
C ALA A 33 -5.21 5.28 3.03
N LEU A 34 -4.74 6.53 2.99
CA LEU A 34 -4.49 7.28 1.76
C LEU A 34 -3.00 7.36 1.42
N GLN A 35 -2.68 7.17 0.14
CA GLN A 35 -1.34 7.34 -0.40
C GLN A 35 -1.31 8.43 -1.46
N GLU A 36 -0.16 9.08 -1.63
CA GLU A 36 0.02 10.20 -2.56
C GLU A 36 -0.98 11.34 -2.40
N VAL A 37 -1.18 11.80 -1.16
CA VAL A 37 -1.99 12.98 -0.85
C VAL A 37 -1.51 14.21 -1.64
N ARG A 38 -0.17 14.35 -1.84
CA ARG A 38 0.52 15.42 -2.61
C ARG A 38 0.02 16.84 -2.31
N ALA A 39 -0.30 17.09 -1.04
CA ALA A 39 -0.68 18.37 -0.50
C ALA A 39 0.08 18.61 0.80
N GLN A 40 0.51 19.84 1.02
CA GLN A 40 0.84 20.33 2.35
C GLN A 40 -0.45 20.81 3.04
N ALA A 41 -0.44 20.96 4.36
CA ALA A 41 -1.63 21.28 5.16
C ALA A 41 -2.35 22.56 4.69
N ASP A 42 -1.60 23.55 4.21
CA ASP A 42 -2.07 24.82 3.66
C ASP A 42 -2.58 24.74 2.21
N LYS A 43 -2.62 23.53 1.63
CA LYS A 43 -2.98 23.23 0.23
C LYS A 43 -3.87 21.99 0.10
N LEU A 44 -4.54 21.57 1.18
CA LEU A 44 -5.66 20.63 1.11
C LEU A 44 -6.90 21.36 0.55
N PRO A 45 -7.90 20.64 0.00
CA PRO A 45 -9.24 21.19 -0.23
C PRO A 45 -10.03 21.26 1.10
N ASP A 46 -11.04 22.11 1.19
CA ASP A 46 -11.96 22.11 2.35
C ASP A 46 -12.63 20.74 2.52
N ALA A 47 -12.73 20.26 3.77
CA ALA A 47 -13.23 18.92 4.11
C ALA A 47 -12.55 17.79 3.29
N ALA A 48 -11.23 17.85 3.13
CA ALA A 48 -10.42 16.87 2.42
C ALA A 48 -10.64 15.43 2.89
N PHE A 49 -10.97 15.29 4.18
CA PHE A 49 -11.14 14.03 4.88
C PHE A 49 -12.58 13.81 5.42
N GLY A 50 -13.50 14.74 5.17
CA GLY A 50 -14.91 14.64 5.59
C GLY A 50 -15.11 14.44 7.11
N ASP A 51 -16.03 13.55 7.47
CA ASP A 51 -16.42 13.25 8.86
C ASP A 51 -15.52 12.16 9.50
N TYR A 52 -14.20 12.34 9.39
CA TYR A 52 -13.20 11.43 9.97
C TYR A 52 -12.17 12.19 10.80
N HIS A 53 -11.63 11.54 11.83
CA HIS A 53 -10.33 11.91 12.37
C HIS A 53 -9.26 11.58 11.33
N VAL A 54 -8.22 12.42 11.24
CA VAL A 54 -7.10 12.22 10.33
C VAL A 54 -5.79 12.24 11.10
N ALA A 55 -4.93 11.26 10.80
CA ALA A 55 -3.48 11.39 10.96
C ALA A 55 -2.86 11.54 9.57
N LEU A 56 -1.99 12.53 9.38
CA LEU A 56 -1.38 12.89 8.09
C LEU A 56 0.11 13.16 8.25
N GLU A 57 0.91 12.68 7.31
CA GLU A 57 2.33 12.99 7.18
C GLU A 57 2.61 13.31 5.70
N THR A 58 2.87 14.59 5.42
CA THR A 58 2.90 15.20 4.07
C THR A 58 4.24 15.04 3.36
N GLY A 59 5.32 14.79 4.10
CA GLY A 59 6.69 14.83 3.61
C GLY A 59 7.19 16.25 3.31
N THR A 60 8.51 16.38 3.23
CA THR A 60 9.20 17.69 3.07
C THR A 60 9.22 18.26 1.64
N LEU A 61 8.70 17.52 0.64
CA LEU A 61 8.70 17.95 -0.77
C LEU A 61 7.28 18.27 -1.26
N PRO A 62 6.93 19.54 -1.48
CA PRO A 62 5.60 19.93 -1.97
C PRO A 62 5.19 19.19 -3.26
N GLY A 63 3.95 18.72 -3.30
CA GLY A 63 3.38 18.03 -4.46
C GLY A 63 3.88 16.60 -4.70
N ARG A 64 4.62 16.00 -3.75
CA ARG A 64 5.07 14.60 -3.82
C ARG A 64 4.59 13.81 -2.61
N ASN A 65 4.42 12.49 -2.79
CA ASN A 65 4.14 11.54 -1.72
C ASN A 65 2.99 12.03 -0.81
N GLY A 66 3.12 11.87 0.51
CA GLY A 66 2.12 12.20 1.51
C GLY A 66 1.23 10.99 1.78
N VAL A 67 1.10 10.60 3.04
CA VAL A 67 0.28 9.48 3.51
C VAL A 67 -0.64 9.93 4.64
N ALA A 68 -1.86 9.39 4.68
CA ALA A 68 -2.80 9.64 5.76
C ALA A 68 -3.51 8.36 6.19
N VAL A 69 -4.00 8.32 7.42
CA VAL A 69 -4.97 7.32 7.89
C VAL A 69 -6.15 8.08 8.48
N LEU A 70 -7.34 7.78 7.95
CA LEU A 70 -8.62 8.30 8.41
C LEU A 70 -9.28 7.27 9.31
N THR A 71 -9.87 7.71 10.42
CA THR A 71 -10.56 6.84 11.40
C THR A 71 -11.85 7.48 11.91
N ARG A 72 -12.84 6.66 12.28
CA ARG A 72 -14.09 7.15 12.90
C ARG A 72 -13.88 7.67 14.33
N GLU A 73 -13.09 6.96 15.12
CA GLU A 73 -12.65 7.40 16.46
C GLU A 73 -11.28 8.09 16.41
N PRO A 74 -10.90 8.90 17.40
CA PRO A 74 -9.55 9.46 17.50
C PRO A 74 -8.47 8.34 17.57
N PRO A 75 -7.35 8.46 16.83
CA PRO A 75 -6.21 7.54 16.95
C PRO A 75 -5.72 7.39 18.39
N ALA A 76 -5.58 6.15 18.86
CA ALA A 76 -5.05 5.86 20.21
C ALA A 76 -3.54 6.15 20.30
N ALA A 77 -2.81 5.98 19.20
CA ALA A 77 -1.43 6.41 19.03
C ALA A 77 -1.10 6.56 17.54
N VAL A 78 -0.12 7.41 17.22
CA VAL A 78 0.31 7.72 15.86
C VAL A 78 1.84 7.71 15.78
N ARG A 79 2.41 7.16 14.70
CA ARG A 79 3.88 7.04 14.52
C ARG A 79 4.31 7.30 13.09
N THR A 80 5.45 7.97 12.93
CA THR A 80 6.09 8.24 11.63
C THR A 80 7.61 8.11 11.72
N TRP A 81 8.27 7.95 10.56
CA TRP A 81 9.74 7.95 10.49
C TRP A 81 10.38 9.33 10.69
N SER A 82 9.63 10.40 10.45
CA SER A 82 10.03 11.79 10.74
C SER A 82 10.02 12.08 12.24
N GLY A 83 9.18 11.36 13.01
CA GLY A 83 8.90 11.60 14.42
C GLY A 83 7.80 12.62 14.67
N THR A 84 7.12 13.11 13.62
CA THR A 84 6.03 14.11 13.70
C THR A 84 4.85 13.68 12.83
N ALA A 85 3.63 14.08 13.21
CA ALA A 85 2.44 13.94 12.38
C ALA A 85 1.51 15.16 12.51
N LEU A 86 0.59 15.34 11.57
CA LEU A 86 -0.51 16.28 11.64
C LEU A 86 -1.79 15.53 12.03
N LEU A 87 -2.50 16.00 13.06
CA LEU A 87 -3.80 15.44 13.48
C LEU A 87 -4.95 16.41 13.20
N GLY A 88 -6.10 15.86 12.79
CA GLY A 88 -7.36 16.60 12.59
C GLY A 88 -8.57 15.87 13.17
N ALA A 89 -9.65 16.62 13.36
CA ALA A 89 -10.95 16.12 13.81
C ALA A 89 -12.01 16.25 12.70
N PRO A 90 -13.10 15.45 12.74
CA PRO A 90 -14.22 15.54 11.80
C PRO A 90 -14.70 16.97 11.56
N GLY A 91 -15.00 17.28 10.30
CA GLY A 91 -15.48 18.60 9.88
C GLY A 91 -14.45 19.73 10.03
N GLY A 92 -13.17 19.42 10.25
CA GLY A 92 -12.06 20.38 10.29
C GLY A 92 -11.99 21.26 9.04
N THR A 93 -11.69 22.56 9.19
CA THR A 93 -11.26 23.36 8.05
C THR A 93 -9.82 22.98 7.73
N ASP A 94 -9.64 22.21 6.64
CA ASP A 94 -8.37 21.72 6.10
C ASP A 94 -7.52 22.85 5.45
N GLY A 95 -7.37 23.96 6.17
CA GLY A 95 -6.58 25.12 5.78
C GLY A 95 -6.46 26.11 6.93
N ALA A 96 -5.24 26.59 7.19
CA ALA A 96 -5.03 27.71 8.10
C ALA A 96 -5.67 28.97 7.49
N GLY A 97 -6.65 29.56 8.18
CA GLY A 97 -7.61 30.48 7.59
C GLY A 97 -7.02 31.74 6.95
N GLY A 98 -7.35 31.97 5.69
CA GLY A 98 -7.20 33.27 5.02
C GLY A 98 -8.54 34.01 5.00
N ALA A 99 -8.73 34.96 5.91
CA ALA A 99 -9.90 35.82 5.90
C ALA A 99 -9.70 37.00 4.94
N ASP A 100 -10.45 37.01 3.83
CA ASP A 100 -11.15 38.22 3.37
C ASP A 100 -12.16 37.88 2.26
N GLY A 101 -13.38 38.40 2.38
CA GLY A 101 -14.46 38.13 1.44
C GLY A 101 -14.77 39.34 0.55
N GLN A 102 -14.68 39.18 -0.77
CA GLN A 102 -15.43 40.00 -1.72
C GLN A 102 -16.10 39.16 -2.81
N PRO A 103 -17.35 39.47 -3.20
CA PRO A 103 -18.03 38.82 -4.30
C PRO A 103 -17.56 39.40 -5.64
N VAL A 104 -16.68 38.68 -6.34
CA VAL A 104 -16.36 39.00 -7.75
C VAL A 104 -17.50 38.53 -8.66
N SER A 105 -17.94 39.41 -9.57
CA SER A 105 -19.15 39.19 -10.36
C SER A 105 -18.96 38.21 -11.50
N ALA A 106 -20.04 37.52 -11.88
CA ALA A 106 -20.04 36.64 -13.04
C ALA A 106 -19.91 37.43 -14.35
N ALA A 107 -18.85 37.13 -15.10
CA ALA A 107 -18.63 37.51 -16.49
C ALA A 107 -18.31 36.25 -17.31
N PRO A 108 -18.56 36.22 -18.63
CA PRO A 108 -18.76 34.96 -19.36
C PRO A 108 -17.48 34.13 -19.52
N ALA A 109 -17.66 32.82 -19.70
CA ALA A 109 -16.59 31.84 -19.82
C ALA A 109 -15.71 32.09 -21.06
N GLY A 110 -14.56 32.72 -20.85
CA GLY A 110 -13.43 32.63 -21.76
C GLY A 110 -12.75 31.27 -21.63
N SER A 111 -12.62 30.53 -22.74
CA SER A 111 -11.98 29.22 -22.76
C SER A 111 -10.55 29.29 -22.20
N PRO A 112 -10.16 28.46 -21.22
CA PRO A 112 -8.79 28.46 -20.73
C PRO A 112 -7.83 27.95 -21.82
N GLY A 113 -6.98 28.84 -22.31
CA GLY A 113 -5.82 28.45 -23.12
C GLY A 113 -4.87 27.58 -22.29
N PRO A 114 -4.12 26.66 -22.93
CA PRO A 114 -3.25 25.73 -22.19
C PRO A 114 -2.09 26.47 -21.53
N ALA A 115 -1.84 26.15 -20.26
CA ALA A 115 -0.51 26.31 -19.68
C ALA A 115 0.39 25.19 -20.24
N ASP A 116 1.63 25.54 -20.60
CA ASP A 116 2.57 24.69 -21.36
C ASP A 116 2.68 23.25 -20.85
N SER A 117 2.62 22.16 -21.64
CA SER A 117 3.13 21.82 -22.99
C SER A 117 4.20 20.71 -22.84
N PRO A 118 4.22 19.68 -23.69
CA PRO A 118 3.08 18.80 -24.00
C PRO A 118 3.44 17.31 -23.81
N GLU A 119 2.43 16.43 -23.66
CA GLU A 119 2.61 15.01 -24.02
C GLU A 119 2.26 14.83 -25.51
N PRO A 120 3.21 14.48 -26.40
CA PRO A 120 2.88 14.03 -27.74
C PRO A 120 2.36 12.59 -27.67
N GLY A 121 1.14 12.36 -28.15
CA GLY A 121 0.49 11.05 -28.08
C GLY A 121 0.51 10.25 -29.38
N VAL A 122 0.23 8.94 -29.21
CA VAL A 122 -0.26 8.00 -30.24
C VAL A 122 0.77 7.51 -31.28
N ALA A 123 0.62 6.24 -31.68
CA ALA A 123 1.47 5.52 -32.64
C ALA A 123 0.94 5.65 -34.09
N PRO A 124 1.53 4.89 -35.03
CA PRO A 124 0.67 3.86 -35.63
C PRO A 124 1.29 2.44 -35.70
N ASP A 125 0.40 1.46 -35.66
CA ASP A 125 0.40 0.15 -36.33
C ASP A 125 1.71 -0.59 -36.62
N GLY A 126 1.91 -1.68 -35.86
CA GLY A 126 2.69 -2.82 -36.33
C GLY A 126 1.89 -3.60 -37.38
N GLY A 127 2.04 -3.25 -38.66
CA GLY A 127 1.27 -3.80 -39.76
C GLY A 127 1.42 -5.32 -39.97
N VAL A 128 0.36 -5.94 -40.50
CA VAL A 128 0.35 -7.35 -40.92
C VAL A 128 1.28 -7.54 -42.12
N MET A 129 2.15 -8.55 -42.06
CA MET A 129 2.90 -9.05 -43.21
C MET A 129 2.66 -10.57 -43.35
N GLU A 130 1.98 -10.97 -44.42
CA GLU A 130 1.76 -12.38 -44.75
C GLU A 130 3.04 -13.01 -45.32
N GLY A 131 3.66 -13.93 -44.57
CA GLY A 131 4.79 -14.74 -45.03
C GLY A 131 4.34 -16.14 -45.44
N ARG A 132 4.03 -16.36 -46.73
CA ARG A 132 3.63 -17.70 -47.23
C ARG A 132 4.77 -18.72 -47.16
N MET A 133 4.59 -19.69 -46.27
CA MET A 133 4.69 -21.14 -46.54
C MET A 133 5.72 -21.61 -47.60
N ALA A 134 6.80 -22.26 -47.16
CA ALA A 134 7.60 -23.16 -47.97
C ALA A 134 7.76 -24.51 -47.23
N THR A 135 7.46 -25.63 -47.91
CA THR A 135 7.37 -26.96 -47.28
C THR A 135 8.57 -27.85 -47.60
N ARG A 136 9.05 -28.55 -46.56
CA ARG A 136 9.76 -29.85 -46.53
C ARG A 136 9.91 -30.22 -45.04
N GLY A 137 9.64 -31.43 -44.56
CA GLY A 137 9.37 -32.70 -45.26
C GLY A 137 10.42 -33.71 -44.84
N GLY A 138 10.11 -34.56 -43.85
CA GLY A 138 11.08 -35.48 -43.25
C GLY A 138 10.56 -36.16 -41.99
N ASP A 139 9.76 -37.21 -42.15
CA ASP A 139 9.30 -38.07 -41.06
C ASP A 139 10.43 -38.99 -40.55
N ILE A 140 10.61 -39.06 -39.22
CA ILE A 140 11.09 -40.28 -38.56
C ILE A 140 10.22 -40.49 -37.31
N ALA A 141 9.63 -41.68 -37.19
CA ALA A 141 8.76 -42.07 -36.09
C ALA A 141 9.46 -43.03 -35.11
N THR A 142 8.66 -43.60 -34.18
CA THR A 142 9.02 -44.55 -33.12
C THR A 142 9.71 -43.92 -31.88
N SER A 143 9.46 -44.37 -30.64
CA SER A 143 8.50 -45.39 -30.17
C SER A 143 7.85 -45.00 -28.83
N ARG A 144 6.70 -45.62 -28.51
CA ARG A 144 6.06 -45.50 -27.19
C ARG A 144 6.76 -46.40 -26.17
N ARG A 145 6.86 -45.95 -24.91
CA ARG A 145 6.60 -46.81 -23.74
C ARG A 145 6.15 -45.96 -22.53
N HIS A 146 5.52 -46.61 -21.56
CA HIS A 146 4.58 -45.94 -20.65
C HIS A 146 4.60 -46.60 -19.26
N THR A 147 4.81 -45.82 -18.19
CA THR A 147 4.54 -46.17 -16.77
C THR A 147 5.35 -47.36 -16.18
N PRO A 148 5.34 -47.61 -14.84
CA PRO A 148 4.59 -46.93 -13.77
C PRO A 148 5.40 -46.41 -12.57
N PHE A 149 4.67 -45.66 -11.74
CA PHE A 149 5.00 -45.23 -10.37
C PHE A 149 5.09 -46.46 -9.42
N ARG A 150 5.87 -46.37 -8.33
CA ARG A 150 5.75 -47.27 -7.17
C ARG A 150 6.08 -46.56 -5.86
N ASP A 151 5.34 -46.95 -4.82
CA ASP A 151 5.45 -46.53 -3.42
C ASP A 151 5.91 -47.73 -2.56
N THR A 152 6.64 -47.47 -1.47
CA THR A 152 7.05 -48.49 -0.47
C THR A 152 7.30 -47.88 0.90
N THR A 153 6.69 -48.45 1.94
CA THR A 153 6.76 -48.00 3.34
C THR A 153 7.53 -48.97 4.26
N ALA A 154 8.34 -48.44 5.19
CA ALA A 154 8.82 -49.07 6.44
C ALA A 154 9.44 -47.95 7.32
N ARG A 155 9.17 -47.72 8.62
CA ARG A 155 8.94 -48.53 9.85
C ARG A 155 10.20 -49.06 10.57
N HIS A 156 10.62 -48.30 11.61
CA HIS A 156 11.05 -48.65 13.01
C HIS A 156 11.79 -49.98 13.35
N PRO A 157 12.72 -49.99 14.35
CA PRO A 157 12.50 -49.72 15.81
C PRO A 157 13.07 -48.37 16.31
N THR A 158 13.04 -47.86 17.58
CA THR A 158 12.29 -48.09 18.86
C THR A 158 12.95 -48.74 20.12
N SER A 159 13.84 -48.01 20.83
CA SER A 159 14.10 -48.10 22.30
C SER A 159 15.00 -46.91 22.76
N GLY A 160 15.07 -46.42 24.02
CA GLY A 160 14.35 -46.68 25.28
C GLY A 160 15.29 -46.53 26.52
N ALA A 161 14.91 -46.05 27.72
CA ALA A 161 13.70 -45.35 28.22
C ALA A 161 13.96 -44.73 29.63
N GLY A 162 13.06 -43.85 30.14
CA GLY A 162 13.08 -43.27 31.52
C GLY A 162 13.65 -41.84 31.63
N SER A 163 13.41 -41.04 32.69
CA SER A 163 12.56 -41.21 33.89
C SER A 163 12.01 -39.84 34.37
N ALA A 164 11.14 -39.82 35.39
CA ALA A 164 10.43 -38.62 35.90
C ALA A 164 10.87 -38.19 37.33
N ALA A 165 10.16 -37.19 37.88
CA ALA A 165 10.43 -36.40 39.11
C ALA A 165 11.51 -35.29 38.94
N GLY A 166 11.44 -34.16 39.66
CA GLY A 166 10.41 -33.68 40.60
C GLY A 166 10.97 -32.72 41.66
N ALA A 167 10.08 -31.96 42.32
CA ALA A 167 10.29 -31.07 43.48
C ALA A 167 10.77 -29.60 43.24
N THR A 168 9.92 -28.68 43.72
CA THR A 168 10.20 -27.44 44.51
C THR A 168 11.42 -26.56 44.22
N GLY A 169 11.19 -25.26 44.00
CA GLY A 169 12.19 -24.20 44.25
C GLY A 169 12.15 -23.68 45.69
N PRO A 170 12.89 -22.59 45.99
CA PRO A 170 12.37 -21.53 46.87
C PRO A 170 12.43 -20.14 46.20
N ALA A 171 11.84 -19.13 46.86
CA ALA A 171 11.70 -17.78 46.32
C ALA A 171 12.54 -16.72 47.06
N ALA A 172 13.00 -15.73 46.29
CA ALA A 172 13.30 -14.35 46.67
C ALA A 172 12.98 -13.51 45.41
N GLY A 173 12.38 -12.32 45.45
CA GLY A 173 12.71 -11.19 46.33
C GLY A 173 13.71 -10.28 45.58
N GLY A 174 13.37 -9.07 45.11
CA GLY A 174 12.07 -8.38 45.15
C GLY A 174 12.25 -6.87 45.26
N THR A 175 12.38 -6.16 44.13
CA THR A 175 12.46 -4.70 44.08
C THR A 175 11.66 -4.16 42.88
N ALA A 176 10.52 -3.52 43.17
CA ALA A 176 9.75 -2.81 42.16
C ALA A 176 10.33 -1.40 41.95
N ALA A 177 10.78 -1.09 40.74
CA ALA A 177 11.15 0.26 40.33
C ALA A 177 9.95 0.94 39.67
N ALA A 178 9.28 1.84 40.39
CA ALA A 178 8.20 2.63 39.84
C ALA A 178 8.75 3.73 38.91
N GLY A 179 8.83 3.44 37.60
CA GLY A 179 9.01 4.43 36.55
C GLY A 179 7.65 4.96 36.10
N GLY A 180 7.42 6.27 36.20
CA GLY A 180 6.11 6.86 35.97
C GLY A 180 5.65 6.73 34.50
N THR A 181 4.42 6.26 34.30
CA THR A 181 3.72 6.37 33.02
C THR A 181 3.44 7.84 32.73
N ALA A 182 4.25 8.46 31.87
CA ALA A 182 3.92 9.74 31.26
C ALA A 182 2.70 9.53 30.34
N GLY A 183 1.50 9.74 30.89
CA GLY A 183 0.27 9.66 30.12
C GLY A 183 0.27 10.77 29.06
N ALA A 184 0.40 10.39 27.79
CA ALA A 184 0.13 11.27 26.67
C ALA A 184 -1.37 11.57 26.64
N GLY A 185 -1.79 12.54 27.43
CA GLY A 185 -3.17 13.04 27.49
C GLY A 185 -3.50 13.76 26.20
N GLY A 186 -3.79 13.00 25.14
CA GLY A 186 -4.22 13.52 23.85
C GLY A 186 -5.48 14.36 24.02
N THR A 187 -5.33 15.68 23.92
CA THR A 187 -6.46 16.59 23.84
C THR A 187 -7.14 16.35 22.50
N ALA A 188 -8.28 15.65 22.52
CA ALA A 188 -9.10 15.47 21.33
C ALA A 188 -9.41 16.85 20.73
N ALA A 189 -8.98 17.07 19.49
CA ALA A 189 -9.21 18.32 18.79
C ALA A 189 -10.72 18.54 18.61
N ALA A 190 -11.20 19.77 18.82
CA ALA A 190 -12.60 20.09 18.62
C ALA A 190 -12.99 19.92 17.14
N PRO A 191 -14.21 19.48 16.81
CA PRO A 191 -14.72 19.49 15.44
C PRO A 191 -14.56 20.88 14.82
N GLY A 192 -14.14 20.95 13.56
CA GLY A 192 -13.81 22.22 12.90
C GLY A 192 -12.39 22.77 13.13
N ALA A 193 -11.60 22.20 14.05
CA ALA A 193 -10.23 22.66 14.30
C ALA A 193 -9.29 22.42 13.08
N PRO A 194 -8.33 23.32 12.83
CA PRO A 194 -7.30 23.11 11.80
C PRO A 194 -6.30 22.02 12.24
N LEU A 195 -5.57 21.45 11.26
CA LEU A 195 -4.58 20.40 11.51
C LEU A 195 -3.49 20.83 12.50
N ILE A 196 -3.28 20.03 13.55
CA ILE A 196 -2.33 20.28 14.63
C ILE A 196 -1.10 19.38 14.47
N SER A 197 0.10 19.97 14.49
CA SER A 197 1.34 19.19 14.53
C SER A 197 1.57 18.58 15.90
N VAL A 198 1.87 17.28 15.95
CA VAL A 198 2.17 16.52 17.17
C VAL A 198 3.45 15.72 17.04
N ASP A 199 4.07 15.39 18.17
CA ASP A 199 5.12 14.38 18.25
C ASP A 199 4.50 13.00 17.96
N ALA A 200 5.06 12.30 16.97
CA ALA A 200 4.67 10.94 16.56
C ALA A 200 5.92 10.03 16.45
N PRO A 201 6.77 9.92 17.51
CA PRO A 201 8.01 9.17 17.47
C PRO A 201 7.76 7.67 17.29
N ASP A 202 8.51 7.04 16.39
CA ASP A 202 8.42 5.61 16.14
C ASP A 202 8.80 4.78 17.40
N HIS A 203 7.98 3.76 17.67
CA HIS A 203 8.18 2.78 18.73
C HIS A 203 9.28 1.74 18.43
N VAL A 204 9.73 1.61 17.18
CA VAL A 204 10.82 0.71 16.79
C VAL A 204 11.99 1.48 16.16
N PRO A 205 13.26 1.06 16.41
CA PRO A 205 14.40 1.73 15.79
C PRO A 205 14.36 1.65 14.26
N LEU A 206 14.36 2.82 13.60
CA LEU A 206 14.33 2.92 12.14
C LEU A 206 15.48 2.12 11.50
N SER A 207 15.14 1.15 10.66
CA SER A 207 16.14 0.22 10.11
C SER A 207 17.16 0.94 9.24
N ARG A 208 18.45 0.67 9.47
CA ARG A 208 19.56 1.18 8.63
C ARG A 208 19.25 0.95 7.16
N GLY A 209 19.17 2.05 6.41
CA GLY A 209 18.72 2.10 5.01
C GLY A 209 17.45 2.95 4.80
N LEU A 210 16.56 3.06 5.80
CA LEU A 210 15.33 3.86 5.69
C LEU A 210 15.52 5.35 6.03
N GLY A 211 16.62 5.75 6.68
CA GLY A 211 16.90 7.15 7.03
C GLY A 211 16.73 8.17 5.88
N PRO A 212 17.23 7.91 4.66
CA PRO A 212 17.01 8.78 3.47
C PRO A 212 15.56 8.89 2.97
N PHE A 213 14.62 8.19 3.60
CA PHE A 213 13.19 8.16 3.26
C PHE A 213 12.32 8.72 4.40
N ALA A 214 12.90 8.99 5.57
CA ALA A 214 12.17 9.35 6.80
C ALA A 214 11.31 10.61 6.63
N ALA A 215 11.89 11.66 6.03
CA ALA A 215 11.23 12.94 5.78
C ALA A 215 10.51 13.02 4.41
N GLU A 216 10.27 11.87 3.73
CA GLU A 216 9.61 11.84 2.42
C GLU A 216 8.09 11.69 2.48
N GLY A 217 7.48 11.49 3.66
CA GLY A 217 6.03 11.31 3.75
C GLY A 217 5.54 10.03 3.09
N ARG A 218 6.12 8.89 3.50
CA ARG A 218 5.87 7.56 2.90
C ARG A 218 5.26 6.53 3.84
N TYR A 219 5.30 6.78 5.15
CA TYR A 219 4.91 5.79 6.14
C TYR A 219 4.31 6.45 7.38
N LEU A 220 3.21 5.88 7.84
CA LEU A 220 2.43 6.34 8.98
C LEU A 220 1.77 5.11 9.62
N GLU A 221 1.94 4.93 10.93
CA GLU A 221 1.16 3.97 11.71
C GLU A 221 0.09 4.68 12.54
N VAL A 222 -1.06 4.03 12.69
CA VAL A 222 -2.15 4.42 13.60
C VAL A 222 -2.61 3.20 14.38
N ASP A 223 -2.66 3.32 15.70
CA ASP A 223 -3.42 2.40 16.55
C ASP A 223 -4.87 2.84 16.61
N LEU A 224 -5.79 1.98 16.18
CA LEU A 224 -7.22 2.17 16.39
C LEU A 224 -7.57 2.14 17.90
N ALA A 225 -8.50 2.99 18.32
CA ALA A 225 -8.94 3.09 19.72
C ALA A 225 -10.02 2.06 20.09
N ASP A 226 -10.86 1.72 19.11
CA ASP A 226 -11.99 0.81 19.16
C ASP A 226 -11.63 -0.65 18.87
N ALA A 227 -10.55 -0.89 18.11
CA ALA A 227 -10.10 -2.23 17.70
C ALA A 227 -8.61 -2.49 18.01
N PRO A 228 -8.21 -3.74 18.34
CA PRO A 228 -6.82 -4.12 18.62
C PRO A 228 -6.00 -4.30 17.32
N VAL A 229 -6.04 -3.31 16.43
CA VAL A 229 -5.35 -3.32 15.13
C VAL A 229 -4.44 -2.09 15.00
N THR A 230 -3.20 -2.31 14.59
CA THR A 230 -2.30 -1.26 14.13
C THR A 230 -2.37 -1.19 12.61
N ILE A 231 -2.81 -0.05 12.07
CA ILE A 231 -2.84 0.27 10.65
C ILE A 231 -1.48 0.84 10.26
N ALA A 232 -0.80 0.24 9.30
CA ALA A 232 0.46 0.73 8.75
C ALA A 232 0.25 1.14 7.28
N CYS A 233 0.12 2.44 7.04
CA CYS A 233 -0.06 3.02 5.70
C CYS A 233 1.30 3.25 5.03
N LEU A 234 1.51 2.67 3.84
CA LEU A 234 2.76 2.74 3.09
C LEU A 234 2.54 3.28 1.67
N TYR A 235 3.37 4.24 1.25
CA TYR A 235 3.62 4.57 -0.15
C TYR A 235 5.04 4.17 -0.55
N LEU A 236 5.18 2.96 -1.11
CA LEU A 236 6.47 2.37 -1.45
C LEU A 236 7.14 3.16 -2.60
N PRO A 237 8.45 3.46 -2.53
CA PRO A 237 9.12 4.21 -3.59
C PRO A 237 9.02 3.53 -4.96
N LYS A 238 8.35 4.19 -5.92
CA LYS A 238 8.48 3.88 -7.34
C LYS A 238 9.96 3.88 -7.75
N GLY A 239 10.33 2.92 -8.60
CA GLY A 239 11.71 2.66 -8.96
C GLY A 239 12.04 3.09 -10.38
N GLY A 240 12.65 2.16 -11.09
CA GLY A 240 13.16 2.29 -12.44
C GLY A 240 13.84 0.99 -12.84
N LEU A 241 14.33 0.91 -14.07
CA LEU A 241 15.03 -0.28 -14.55
C LEU A 241 16.47 -0.34 -14.01
N PRO A 242 17.01 -1.53 -13.70
CA PRO A 242 18.45 -1.67 -13.46
C PRO A 242 19.24 -1.28 -14.72
N ALA A 243 20.46 -0.76 -14.55
CA ALA A 243 21.27 -0.15 -15.63
C ALA A 243 21.33 -0.99 -16.92
N HIS A 244 21.51 -2.31 -16.79
CA HIS A 244 21.65 -3.22 -17.92
C HIS A 244 20.36 -3.43 -18.73
N LEU A 245 19.19 -3.01 -18.23
CA LEU A 245 17.90 -2.99 -18.94
C LEU A 245 17.53 -1.60 -19.49
N GLN A 246 18.24 -0.53 -19.11
CA GLN A 246 17.98 0.81 -19.62
C GLN A 246 18.37 0.93 -21.10
N ARG A 247 17.47 1.48 -21.93
CA ARG A 247 17.64 1.64 -23.39
C ARG A 247 17.16 3.05 -23.78
N PRO A 248 18.06 3.99 -24.12
CA PRO A 248 17.69 5.39 -24.38
C PRO A 248 16.55 5.54 -25.40
N GLU A 249 16.53 4.69 -26.41
CA GLU A 249 15.60 4.71 -27.54
C GLU A 249 14.20 4.19 -27.19
N ARG A 250 14.02 3.65 -25.97
CA ARG A 250 12.78 3.02 -25.48
C ARG A 250 12.31 3.59 -24.13
N MET A 251 13.01 4.58 -23.59
CA MET A 251 12.69 5.20 -22.30
C MET A 251 12.17 6.62 -22.49
N ARG A 252 11.13 6.98 -21.75
CA ARG A 252 10.60 8.36 -21.71
C ARG A 252 11.52 9.31 -20.93
N GLU A 253 12.22 8.78 -19.94
CA GLU A 253 13.19 9.51 -19.13
C GLU A 253 14.61 9.13 -19.54
N ALA A 254 15.57 10.03 -19.36
CA ALA A 254 16.98 9.73 -19.59
C ALA A 254 17.47 8.61 -18.64
N PRO A 255 18.33 7.68 -19.11
CA PRO A 255 18.97 6.68 -18.26
C PRO A 255 19.68 7.30 -17.05
N ASP A 256 19.41 6.77 -15.86
CA ASP A 256 19.97 7.26 -14.58
C ASP A 256 21.08 6.34 -14.03
N GLY A 257 21.57 5.39 -14.84
CA GLY A 257 22.55 4.39 -14.43
C GLY A 257 21.99 3.34 -13.44
N GLY A 258 20.67 3.23 -13.32
CA GLY A 258 20.00 2.35 -12.36
C GLY A 258 19.85 2.97 -10.96
N ALA A 259 19.97 4.30 -10.81
CA ALA A 259 19.91 4.96 -9.51
C ALA A 259 18.54 4.78 -8.81
N LYS A 260 17.43 4.98 -9.52
CA LYS A 260 16.06 4.73 -9.00
C LYS A 260 15.85 3.27 -8.63
N TYR A 261 16.35 2.34 -9.45
CA TYR A 261 16.33 0.89 -9.16
C TYR A 261 17.09 0.59 -7.85
N ALA A 262 18.35 1.01 -7.74
CA ALA A 262 19.16 0.78 -6.56
C ALA A 262 18.55 1.42 -5.30
N ARG A 263 17.90 2.58 -5.44
CA ARG A 263 17.15 3.24 -4.36
C ARG A 263 15.92 2.43 -3.92
N LYS A 264 15.13 1.89 -4.85
CA LYS A 264 13.99 1.00 -4.51
C LYS A 264 14.48 -0.27 -3.83
N MET A 265 15.46 -0.98 -4.40
CA MET A 265 15.99 -2.22 -3.80
C MET A 265 16.64 -1.97 -2.42
N GLY A 266 17.31 -0.83 -2.22
CA GLY A 266 17.83 -0.40 -0.91
C GLY A 266 16.72 -0.14 0.11
N PHE A 267 15.59 0.44 -0.31
CA PHE A 267 14.39 0.58 0.51
C PHE A 267 13.81 -0.80 0.86
N LEU A 268 13.53 -1.65 -0.13
CA LEU A 268 12.97 -2.99 0.05
C LEU A 268 13.77 -3.81 1.09
N ALA A 269 15.09 -3.87 0.90
CA ALA A 269 16.00 -4.59 1.78
C ALA A 269 16.08 -4.01 3.21
N ALA A 270 15.74 -2.74 3.42
CA ALA A 270 15.67 -2.13 4.75
C ALA A 270 14.27 -2.26 5.38
N PHE A 271 13.21 -2.17 4.58
CA PHE A 271 11.83 -2.26 5.00
C PHE A 271 11.47 -3.66 5.54
N SER A 272 12.01 -4.75 4.98
CA SER A 272 11.77 -6.11 5.56
C SER A 272 12.23 -6.26 7.01
N ARG A 273 13.35 -5.64 7.39
CA ARG A 273 13.82 -5.63 8.79
C ARG A 273 12.89 -4.81 9.66
N TYR A 274 12.50 -3.63 9.18
CA TYR A 274 11.61 -2.71 9.85
C TYR A 274 10.22 -3.32 10.09
N LEU A 275 9.57 -3.83 9.04
CA LEU A 275 8.28 -4.53 9.08
C LEU A 275 8.30 -5.74 10.02
N THR A 276 9.43 -6.44 10.11
CA THR A 276 9.62 -7.52 11.10
C THR A 276 9.64 -6.99 12.54
N SER A 277 10.20 -5.81 12.78
CA SER A 277 10.17 -5.12 14.08
C SER A 277 8.78 -4.58 14.41
N THR A 278 8.16 -3.77 13.55
CA THR A 278 6.79 -3.24 13.73
C THR A 278 5.80 -4.36 14.03
N ARG A 279 5.80 -5.45 13.23
CA ARG A 279 4.89 -6.59 13.44
C ARG A 279 5.13 -7.31 14.78
N ARG A 280 6.37 -7.32 15.29
CA ARG A 280 6.67 -7.86 16.62
C ARG A 280 6.24 -6.91 17.74
N ALA A 281 6.37 -5.59 17.54
CA ALA A 281 5.95 -4.58 18.49
C ALA A 281 4.43 -4.49 18.60
N ALA A 282 3.68 -4.50 17.49
CA ALA A 282 2.22 -4.63 17.48
C ALA A 282 1.77 -5.88 18.27
N ALA A 283 2.31 -7.05 17.94
CA ALA A 283 1.98 -8.30 18.63
C ALA A 283 2.37 -8.30 20.12
N ALA A 284 3.47 -7.64 20.51
CA ALA A 284 3.87 -7.49 21.91
C ALA A 284 2.92 -6.57 22.71
N ASN A 285 2.24 -5.63 22.04
CA ASN A 285 1.18 -4.79 22.60
C ASN A 285 -0.23 -5.44 22.44
N GLY A 286 -0.32 -6.71 22.05
CA GLY A 286 -1.58 -7.43 21.88
C GLY A 286 -2.37 -7.04 20.62
N ARG A 287 -1.74 -6.39 19.64
CA ARG A 287 -2.37 -5.88 18.42
C ARG A 287 -2.04 -6.72 17.19
N GLU A 288 -3.01 -6.90 16.31
CA GLU A 288 -2.78 -7.37 14.94
C GLU A 288 -2.21 -6.21 14.09
N LEU A 289 -1.42 -6.51 13.04
CA LEU A 289 -0.88 -5.51 12.12
C LEU A 289 -1.54 -5.65 10.74
N LEU A 290 -2.01 -4.53 10.19
CA LEU A 290 -2.41 -4.41 8.79
C LEU A 290 -1.45 -3.46 8.07
N LEU A 291 -0.51 -4.01 7.29
CA LEU A 291 0.25 -3.22 6.33
C LEU A 291 -0.61 -3.04 5.07
N MET A 292 -0.83 -1.79 4.66
CA MET A 292 -1.66 -1.47 3.50
C MET A 292 -1.15 -0.25 2.75
N GLY A 293 -1.57 -0.13 1.49
CA GLY A 293 -1.16 0.95 0.59
C GLY A 293 -0.63 0.45 -0.75
N ASP A 294 -0.15 1.40 -1.54
CA ASP A 294 0.53 1.18 -2.82
C ASP A 294 1.97 0.69 -2.59
N LEU A 295 2.20 -0.58 -2.90
CA LEU A 295 3.51 -1.23 -2.82
C LEU A 295 4.32 -1.14 -4.12
N ASN A 296 3.80 -0.50 -5.19
CA ASN A 296 4.47 -0.34 -6.49
C ASN A 296 5.07 -1.66 -7.05
N ILE A 297 4.46 -2.81 -6.73
CA ILE A 297 4.89 -4.16 -7.11
C ILE A 297 3.65 -5.05 -7.32
N ALA A 298 3.53 -5.71 -8.48
CA ALA A 298 2.56 -6.76 -8.72
C ALA A 298 3.21 -8.15 -8.45
N HIS A 299 2.71 -8.89 -7.47
CA HIS A 299 3.41 -10.05 -6.92
C HIS A 299 3.39 -11.30 -7.82
N THR A 300 2.23 -11.71 -8.31
CA THR A 300 1.99 -12.95 -9.08
C THR A 300 1.67 -12.68 -10.55
N ARG A 301 1.51 -13.72 -11.37
CA ARG A 301 1.13 -13.55 -12.79
C ARG A 301 -0.30 -13.02 -12.93
N GLN A 302 -1.17 -13.40 -12.00
CA GLN A 302 -2.53 -12.92 -11.86
C GLN A 302 -2.61 -11.44 -11.50
N ASP A 303 -1.58 -10.89 -10.85
CA ASP A 303 -1.55 -9.48 -10.43
C ASP A 303 -1.22 -8.52 -11.58
N LEU A 304 -1.07 -9.01 -12.82
CA LEU A 304 -0.80 -8.19 -13.99
C LEU A 304 -1.35 -8.81 -15.28
N ALA A 305 -2.42 -8.22 -15.83
CA ALA A 305 -3.10 -8.66 -17.06
C ALA A 305 -2.17 -8.93 -18.24
N ALA A 306 -1.04 -8.22 -18.29
CA ALA A 306 -0.05 -8.27 -19.35
C ALA A 306 1.28 -8.93 -18.93
N TRP A 307 1.31 -9.77 -17.88
CA TRP A 307 2.54 -10.20 -17.19
C TRP A 307 3.66 -10.65 -18.13
N ARG A 308 3.34 -11.48 -19.16
CA ARG A 308 4.32 -12.04 -20.11
C ARG A 308 5.25 -11.00 -20.74
N ARG A 309 4.72 -9.82 -21.08
CA ARG A 309 5.46 -8.72 -21.74
C ARG A 309 6.04 -7.67 -20.77
N ASN A 310 5.78 -7.80 -19.47
CA ASN A 310 6.19 -6.84 -18.43
C ASN A 310 7.23 -7.40 -17.45
N GLN A 311 7.75 -8.62 -17.64
CA GLN A 311 8.76 -9.28 -16.79
C GLN A 311 10.10 -8.52 -16.65
N SER A 312 10.26 -7.41 -17.37
CA SER A 312 11.42 -6.52 -17.36
C SER A 312 11.07 -5.06 -17.01
N ASN A 313 9.92 -4.81 -16.38
CA ASN A 313 9.43 -3.47 -16.03
C ASN A 313 9.43 -3.27 -14.50
N ASP A 314 9.74 -2.03 -14.04
CA ASP A 314 9.61 -1.58 -12.64
C ASP A 314 8.21 -1.93 -12.09
N GLY A 315 8.19 -2.58 -10.93
CA GLY A 315 7.00 -3.14 -10.30
C GLY A 315 6.64 -4.57 -10.75
N PHE A 316 7.40 -5.19 -11.65
CA PHE A 316 7.24 -6.61 -12.01
C PHE A 316 8.57 -7.34 -12.27
N LEU A 317 9.70 -6.77 -11.84
CA LEU A 317 11.01 -7.41 -11.95
C LEU A 317 11.07 -8.67 -11.06
N PRO A 318 11.84 -9.72 -11.44
CA PRO A 318 11.95 -10.94 -10.66
C PRO A 318 12.31 -10.71 -9.18
N GLU A 319 13.27 -9.83 -8.93
CA GLU A 319 13.80 -9.46 -7.61
C GLU A 319 12.79 -8.70 -6.72
N GLU A 320 11.93 -7.88 -7.32
CA GLU A 320 10.86 -7.17 -6.60
C GLU A 320 9.76 -8.14 -6.16
N ARG A 321 9.43 -9.09 -7.05
CA ARG A 321 8.42 -10.12 -6.80
C ARG A 321 8.92 -11.17 -5.81
N GLU A 322 10.21 -11.53 -5.86
CA GLU A 322 10.85 -12.37 -4.86
C GLU A 322 10.83 -11.70 -3.50
N TRP A 323 11.23 -10.42 -3.43
CA TRP A 323 11.13 -9.63 -2.20
C TRP A 323 9.71 -9.62 -1.64
N PHE A 324 8.70 -9.40 -2.47
CA PHE A 324 7.30 -9.41 -2.03
C PHE A 324 6.92 -10.77 -1.41
N GLY A 325 7.25 -11.87 -2.09
CA GLY A 325 7.01 -13.22 -1.61
C GLY A 325 7.71 -13.53 -0.28
N GLN A 326 8.90 -12.98 -0.03
CA GLN A 326 9.63 -13.12 1.24
C GLN A 326 8.92 -12.46 2.44
N GLN A 327 7.99 -11.51 2.23
CA GLN A 327 7.25 -10.89 3.35
C GLN A 327 6.06 -11.78 3.80
N LEU A 328 5.53 -12.59 2.88
CA LEU A 328 4.32 -13.39 3.08
C LEU A 328 4.61 -14.74 3.74
N SER A 329 3.74 -15.14 4.66
CA SER A 329 3.68 -16.49 5.22
C SER A 329 2.39 -16.66 6.01
N PRO A 330 1.80 -17.88 6.07
CA PRO A 330 0.74 -18.21 7.03
C PRO A 330 1.08 -17.97 8.51
N ARG A 331 2.33 -17.56 8.83
CA ARG A 331 2.84 -17.21 10.16
C ARG A 331 3.34 -15.75 10.31
N THR A 332 3.31 -14.94 9.25
CA THR A 332 3.83 -13.54 9.29
C THR A 332 2.82 -12.53 8.78
N LEU A 333 2.57 -12.52 7.46
CA LEU A 333 1.64 -11.64 6.78
C LEU A 333 0.95 -12.42 5.65
N VAL A 334 -0.31 -12.11 5.43
CA VAL A 334 -1.19 -12.76 4.45
C VAL A 334 -1.76 -11.69 3.54
N ASP A 335 -1.63 -11.89 2.23
CA ASP A 335 -2.30 -11.08 1.21
C ASP A 335 -3.79 -11.41 1.24
N VAL A 336 -4.58 -10.51 1.85
CA VAL A 336 -6.00 -10.77 2.14
C VAL A 336 -6.82 -10.85 0.86
N VAL A 337 -6.56 -9.96 -0.10
CA VAL A 337 -7.25 -9.96 -1.41
C VAL A 337 -6.96 -11.26 -2.14
N ARG A 338 -5.70 -11.70 -2.24
CA ARG A 338 -5.35 -12.97 -2.88
C ARG A 338 -5.83 -14.20 -2.11
N SER A 339 -6.11 -14.09 -0.81
CA SER A 339 -6.67 -15.18 0.00
C SER A 339 -8.18 -15.37 -0.21
N LEU A 340 -8.90 -14.29 -0.49
CA LEU A 340 -10.33 -14.33 -0.85
C LEU A 340 -10.54 -14.62 -2.36
N HIS A 341 -9.61 -14.18 -3.20
CA HIS A 341 -9.63 -14.35 -4.66
C HIS A 341 -8.42 -15.18 -5.14
N PRO A 342 -8.33 -16.49 -4.81
CA PRO A 342 -7.10 -17.28 -5.04
C PRO A 342 -6.78 -17.56 -6.52
N GLU A 343 -7.79 -17.71 -7.37
CA GLU A 343 -7.63 -18.14 -8.77
C GLU A 343 -7.88 -17.03 -9.82
N GLU A 344 -8.37 -15.87 -9.39
CA GLU A 344 -8.76 -14.76 -10.29
C GLU A 344 -7.55 -14.00 -10.84
N ASP A 345 -7.55 -13.69 -12.14
CA ASP A 345 -6.68 -12.64 -12.70
C ASP A 345 -7.18 -11.27 -12.19
N GLY A 346 -6.32 -10.50 -11.53
CA GLY A 346 -6.72 -9.36 -10.71
C GLY A 346 -7.19 -9.76 -9.30
N PRO A 347 -8.16 -9.05 -8.68
CA PRO A 347 -8.70 -7.78 -9.15
C PRO A 347 -7.59 -6.72 -9.21
N TYR A 348 -7.49 -5.98 -10.33
CA TYR A 348 -6.48 -4.95 -10.48
C TYR A 348 -6.84 -3.69 -9.69
N SER A 349 -5.82 -2.94 -9.26
CA SER A 349 -5.97 -1.71 -8.50
C SER A 349 -5.45 -0.48 -9.24
N TRP A 350 -4.56 -0.64 -10.23
CA TRP A 350 -4.00 0.43 -11.06
C TRP A 350 -4.11 0.15 -12.56
N TRP A 351 -4.34 1.20 -13.35
CA TRP A 351 -4.26 1.18 -14.82
C TRP A 351 -3.64 2.48 -15.33
N SER A 352 -3.00 2.48 -16.49
CA SER A 352 -2.56 3.75 -17.08
C SER A 352 -3.75 4.66 -17.42
N TRP A 353 -3.57 5.98 -17.31
CA TRP A 353 -4.45 6.97 -17.96
C TRP A 353 -4.32 6.94 -19.49
N LEU A 354 -3.26 6.35 -20.04
CA LEU A 354 -2.99 6.31 -21.47
C LEU A 354 -3.71 5.16 -22.17
N GLY A 355 -4.28 5.47 -23.34
CA GLY A 355 -4.95 4.51 -24.21
C GLY A 355 -6.22 3.91 -23.60
N GLN A 356 -6.56 2.70 -24.01
CA GLN A 356 -7.75 1.97 -23.56
C GLN A 356 -7.46 1.02 -22.37
N SER A 357 -6.43 1.33 -21.58
CA SER A 357 -5.92 0.46 -20.51
C SER A 357 -6.98 0.18 -19.44
N PHE A 358 -7.70 1.22 -19.03
CA PHE A 358 -8.79 1.13 -18.06
C PHE A 358 -10.02 0.41 -18.65
N THR A 359 -10.50 0.83 -19.82
CA THR A 359 -11.67 0.23 -20.50
C THR A 359 -11.52 -1.27 -20.75
N LYS A 360 -10.31 -1.71 -21.14
CA LYS A 360 -9.98 -3.12 -21.44
C LYS A 360 -9.46 -3.91 -20.23
N ASP A 361 -9.63 -3.36 -19.03
CA ASP A 361 -9.15 -3.92 -17.75
C ASP A 361 -7.71 -4.45 -17.77
N THR A 362 -6.83 -3.76 -18.51
CA THR A 362 -5.42 -4.15 -18.67
C THR A 362 -4.61 -3.54 -17.52
N GLY A 363 -4.94 -3.96 -16.31
CA GLY A 363 -4.45 -3.39 -15.06
C GLY A 363 -3.28 -4.14 -14.41
N TRP A 364 -2.89 -3.60 -13.26
CA TRP A 364 -1.91 -4.11 -12.30
C TRP A 364 -2.57 -4.12 -10.92
N ARG A 365 -2.31 -5.13 -10.07
CA ARG A 365 -2.64 -5.08 -8.64
C ARG A 365 -1.38 -4.71 -7.88
N ILE A 366 -1.32 -3.47 -7.39
CA ILE A 366 -0.16 -2.90 -6.67
C ILE A 366 -0.54 -2.30 -5.31
N ASP A 367 -1.83 -2.19 -5.02
CA ASP A 367 -2.39 -1.75 -3.75
C ASP A 367 -2.86 -2.99 -2.96
N TYR A 368 -2.51 -3.08 -1.67
CA TYR A 368 -2.68 -4.33 -0.90
C TYR A 368 -3.25 -4.13 0.50
N HIS A 369 -3.82 -5.21 1.03
CA HIS A 369 -4.04 -5.46 2.45
C HIS A 369 -3.21 -6.67 2.86
N LEU A 370 -2.09 -6.44 3.56
CA LEU A 370 -1.19 -7.47 4.09
C LEU A 370 -1.38 -7.56 5.61
N ALA A 371 -2.26 -8.46 6.04
CA ALA A 371 -2.67 -8.61 7.44
C ALA A 371 -1.85 -9.69 8.16
N THR A 372 -1.65 -9.54 9.47
CA THR A 372 -1.21 -10.66 10.32
C THR A 372 -2.25 -11.80 10.32
N PRO A 373 -1.84 -13.05 10.62
CA PRO A 373 -2.69 -14.21 10.35
C PRO A 373 -3.98 -14.28 11.19
N GLY A 374 -4.12 -13.53 12.29
CA GLY A 374 -5.36 -13.44 13.06
C GLY A 374 -6.41 -12.63 12.30
N LEU A 375 -6.08 -11.37 12.03
CA LEU A 375 -6.88 -10.43 11.23
C LEU A 375 -7.17 -10.98 9.82
N ALA A 376 -6.22 -11.68 9.19
CA ALA A 376 -6.45 -12.31 7.90
C ALA A 376 -7.60 -13.35 7.89
N ARG A 377 -7.90 -13.99 9.02
CA ARG A 377 -9.02 -14.96 9.14
C ARG A 377 -10.37 -14.29 9.43
N THR A 378 -10.37 -13.02 9.84
CA THR A 378 -11.62 -12.27 10.06
C THR A 378 -12.13 -11.62 8.77
N ALA A 379 -11.29 -11.46 7.73
CA ALA A 379 -11.74 -10.97 6.44
C ALA A 379 -12.92 -11.80 5.87
N ARG A 380 -13.90 -11.12 5.28
CA ARG A 380 -15.10 -11.73 4.68
C ARG A 380 -15.26 -11.42 3.20
N GLN A 381 -14.95 -10.18 2.82
CA GLN A 381 -15.04 -9.71 1.44
C GLN A 381 -13.88 -8.75 1.16
N ALA A 382 -13.31 -8.85 -0.04
CA ALA A 382 -12.49 -7.81 -0.64
C ALA A 382 -13.14 -7.38 -1.95
N VAL A 383 -13.01 -6.11 -2.32
CA VAL A 383 -13.32 -5.60 -3.66
C VAL A 383 -12.35 -4.49 -4.03
N VAL A 384 -12.29 -4.17 -5.33
CA VAL A 384 -11.71 -2.90 -5.79
C VAL A 384 -12.84 -2.05 -6.36
N ASP A 385 -13.02 -0.86 -5.79
CA ASP A 385 -14.01 0.13 -6.23
C ASP A 385 -13.51 0.83 -7.51
N ARG A 386 -13.44 0.06 -8.60
CA ARG A 386 -12.79 0.46 -9.87
C ARG A 386 -13.34 1.78 -10.43
N GLU A 387 -14.65 1.96 -10.38
CA GLU A 387 -15.36 3.20 -10.75
C GLU A 387 -16.34 3.58 -9.64
N PHE A 388 -16.48 4.87 -9.38
CA PHE A 388 -17.50 5.44 -8.50
C PHE A 388 -18.44 6.32 -9.33
N ARG A 389 -19.74 5.99 -9.37
CA ARG A 389 -20.77 6.70 -10.16
C ARG A 389 -20.36 6.90 -11.65
N GLY A 390 -19.67 5.92 -12.23
CA GLY A 390 -19.14 5.96 -13.62
C GLY A 390 -17.89 6.84 -13.81
N GLN A 391 -17.29 7.34 -12.73
CA GLN A 391 -16.05 8.11 -12.74
C GLN A 391 -14.90 7.35 -12.10
N ARG A 392 -13.67 7.72 -12.50
CA ARG A 392 -12.43 7.15 -11.99
C ARG A 392 -11.69 8.18 -11.15
N LEU A 393 -11.54 7.91 -9.85
CA LEU A 393 -11.02 8.86 -8.85
C LEU A 393 -9.52 9.18 -9.06
N SER A 394 -8.69 8.14 -9.20
CA SER A 394 -7.23 8.20 -9.35
C SER A 394 -6.79 7.24 -10.48
N ASP A 395 -5.50 7.17 -10.85
CA ASP A 395 -5.04 6.00 -11.62
C ASP A 395 -5.03 4.72 -10.79
N HIS A 396 -5.07 4.84 -9.46
CA HIS A 396 -5.47 3.75 -8.59
C HIS A 396 -6.99 3.80 -8.30
N SER A 397 -7.54 2.67 -7.87
CA SER A 397 -8.92 2.55 -7.37
C SER A 397 -8.90 1.97 -5.96
N PRO A 398 -9.80 2.41 -5.05
CA PRO A 398 -9.77 1.96 -3.66
C PRO A 398 -9.92 0.44 -3.52
N VAL A 399 -9.01 -0.18 -2.78
CA VAL A 399 -9.15 -1.57 -2.32
C VAL A 399 -9.92 -1.52 -1.00
N VAL A 400 -11.05 -2.21 -0.90
CA VAL A 400 -11.91 -2.20 0.30
C VAL A 400 -12.07 -3.62 0.82
N VAL A 401 -11.87 -3.82 2.13
CA VAL A 401 -11.95 -5.13 2.79
C VAL A 401 -12.77 -5.03 4.07
N ASP A 402 -13.75 -5.92 4.21
CA ASP A 402 -14.62 -6.02 5.37
C ASP A 402 -14.11 -7.14 6.31
N TYR A 403 -13.80 -6.79 7.57
CA TYR A 403 -13.26 -7.67 8.60
C TYR A 403 -14.27 -7.94 9.73
N ASP A 404 -14.51 -9.20 10.03
CA ASP A 404 -15.42 -9.70 11.04
C ASP A 404 -14.68 -9.92 12.38
N LEU A 405 -14.30 -8.80 13.01
CA LEU A 405 -13.65 -8.81 14.33
C LEU A 405 -14.64 -9.27 15.44
N PRO A 406 -14.18 -10.08 16.43
CA PRO A 406 -15.01 -10.56 17.53
C PRO A 406 -15.48 -9.48 18.52
#